data_AF-A0A8H4A999-F1
#
_entry.id   AF-A0A8H4A999-F1
#
_cell.length_a   1.000
_cell.length_b   1.000
_cell.length_c   1.000
_cell.angle_alpha   90.00
_cell.angle_beta   90.00
_cell.angle_gamma   90.00
#
_symmetry.space_group_name_H-M   'P 1'
#
loop_
_entity.id
_entity.type
_entity.pdbx_description
1 polymer ?
#
loop_
_entity_poly.entity_id
_entity_poly.type
_entity_poly.pdbx_seq_one_letter_code
_entity_poly.pdbx_strand_id
1 'polypeptide(L)'
;MENNPENICHECLQLCSGKDWCNPCNAKRFQNDFKNWTSGNKVIDDFILKIQFKAWDNEEVIEWIPLNKFNNIQSLITTRTFEPIFEAKWIDGYIVKWDYMNNKWERSVNETVYFVDLHNSTNISMEFMENRFGLYDTAICGLTKNPMNDSYVAVMKQHYSYACPKCQQPYRYQYITWCNPCNTKQLRSEFKNWTSGIFTRGGKST
;
A
#
# COMPACT_ATOMS: atom_id res chain seq x y z
N MET A 1 18.02 27.90 -0.39
CA MET A 1 16.90 27.72 -1.33
C MET A 1 15.76 28.54 -0.74
N GLU A 2 15.41 29.63 -1.40
CA GLU A 2 14.41 30.59 -0.92
C GLU A 2 13.04 29.93 -0.84
N ASN A 3 12.31 30.23 0.23
CA ASN A 3 10.92 29.81 0.42
C ASN A 3 10.09 30.28 -0.79
N ASN A 4 9.46 29.33 -1.49
CA ASN A 4 8.52 29.60 -2.58
C ASN A 4 7.13 29.84 -1.96
N PRO A 5 6.67 31.10 -1.79
CA PRO A 5 5.44 31.41 -1.07
C PRO A 5 4.17 30.93 -1.79
N GLU A 6 4.26 30.62 -3.09
CA GLU A 6 3.09 30.29 -3.93
C GLU A 6 3.07 28.84 -4.41
N ASN A 7 4.01 27.99 -3.97
CA ASN A 7 4.14 26.59 -4.40
C ASN A 7 4.14 26.42 -5.94
N ILE A 8 4.74 27.35 -6.67
CA ILE A 8 4.82 27.30 -8.14
C ILE A 8 6.00 26.43 -8.58
N CYS A 9 5.76 25.51 -9.52
CA CYS A 9 6.81 24.69 -10.14
C CYS A 9 7.71 25.56 -11.00
N HIS A 10 9.02 25.48 -10.81
CA HIS A 10 9.96 26.29 -11.59
C HIS A 10 10.14 25.83 -13.05
N GLU A 11 9.69 24.63 -13.41
CA GLU A 11 9.79 24.14 -14.80
C GLU A 11 8.59 24.53 -15.65
N CYS A 12 7.37 24.32 -15.15
CA CYS A 12 6.14 24.58 -15.91
C CYS A 12 5.43 25.87 -15.51
N LEU A 13 5.88 26.54 -14.44
CA LEU A 13 5.28 27.77 -13.90
C LEU A 13 3.81 27.60 -13.46
N GLN A 14 3.37 26.36 -13.20
CA GLN A 14 2.06 26.04 -12.66
C GLN A 14 2.15 25.73 -11.16
N LEU A 15 1.02 25.77 -10.46
CA LEU A 15 0.94 25.34 -9.07
C LEU A 15 1.32 23.85 -8.94
N CYS A 16 2.22 23.56 -8.01
CA CYS A 16 2.55 22.20 -7.60
C CYS A 16 1.36 21.58 -6.85
N SER A 17 1.15 20.28 -7.06
CA SER A 17 0.11 19.50 -6.39
C SER A 17 0.47 19.27 -4.92
N GLY A 18 1.73 18.94 -4.63
CA GLY A 18 2.23 18.72 -3.28
C GLY A 18 3.44 19.60 -2.95
N LYS A 19 3.93 19.49 -1.72
CA LYS A 19 5.21 20.09 -1.31
C LYS A 19 6.34 19.40 -2.07
N ASP A 20 7.13 20.15 -2.84
CA ASP A 20 8.18 19.64 -3.72
C ASP A 20 7.68 18.66 -4.82
N TRP A 21 6.37 18.66 -5.14
CA TRP A 21 5.77 17.73 -6.12
C TRP A 21 4.92 18.45 -7.17
N CYS A 22 5.32 18.35 -8.43
CA CYS A 22 4.55 18.86 -9.57
C CYS A 22 4.00 17.70 -10.40
N ASN A 23 2.71 17.38 -10.24
CA ASN A 23 2.07 16.27 -10.96
C ASN A 23 2.25 16.37 -12.49
N PRO A 24 1.98 17.51 -13.17
CA PRO A 24 2.16 17.60 -14.63
C PRO A 24 3.59 17.28 -15.10
N CYS A 25 4.61 17.79 -14.40
CA CYS A 25 5.99 17.55 -14.75
C CYS A 25 6.41 16.11 -14.43
N ASN A 26 6.02 15.58 -13.27
CA ASN A 26 6.33 14.22 -12.84
C ASN A 26 5.65 13.16 -13.70
N ALA A 27 4.37 13.37 -14.08
CA ALA A 27 3.65 12.52 -15.01
C ALA A 27 4.39 12.40 -16.36
N LYS A 28 4.92 13.51 -16.89
CA LYS A 28 5.72 13.51 -18.11
C LYS A 28 7.05 12.74 -17.94
N ARG A 29 7.70 12.86 -16.77
CA ARG A 29 8.91 12.09 -16.45
C ARG A 29 8.62 10.60 -16.43
N PHE A 30 7.59 10.17 -15.71
CA PHE A 30 7.17 8.76 -15.66
C PHE A 30 6.84 8.21 -17.05
N GLN A 31 6.13 8.98 -17.87
CA GLN A 31 5.84 8.59 -19.25
C GLN A 31 7.11 8.39 -20.09
N ASN A 32 8.12 9.23 -19.91
CA ASN A 32 9.40 9.09 -20.61
C ASN A 32 10.20 7.88 -20.10
N ASP A 33 10.19 7.66 -18.78
CA ASP A 33 10.90 6.57 -18.11
C ASP A 33 10.25 5.21 -18.33
N PHE A 34 8.97 5.16 -18.68
CA PHE A 34 8.23 3.93 -18.96
C PHE A 34 8.88 3.06 -20.05
N LYS A 35 9.63 3.66 -20.96
CA LYS A 35 10.38 2.90 -21.98
C LYS A 35 11.54 2.08 -21.40
N ASN A 36 11.96 2.38 -20.17
CA ASN A 36 13.12 1.79 -19.52
C ASN A 36 12.77 0.58 -18.64
N TRP A 37 11.49 0.29 -18.42
CA TRP A 37 11.05 -0.85 -17.63
C TRP A 37 9.68 -1.37 -18.11
N THR A 38 9.44 -2.67 -17.92
CA THR A 38 8.13 -3.30 -18.13
C THR A 38 8.02 -4.51 -17.21
N SER A 39 6.82 -4.79 -16.72
CA SER A 39 6.53 -6.03 -15.99
C SER A 39 6.41 -7.25 -16.91
N GLY A 40 6.33 -7.04 -18.23
CA GLY A 40 5.92 -8.06 -19.20
C GLY A 40 4.40 -8.30 -19.23
N ASN A 41 3.61 -7.54 -18.45
CA ASN A 41 2.16 -7.60 -18.45
C ASN A 41 1.57 -6.20 -18.70
N LYS A 42 0.93 -6.04 -19.86
CA LYS A 42 0.34 -4.76 -20.29
C LYS A 42 -0.70 -4.20 -19.32
N VAL A 43 -1.50 -5.05 -18.65
CA VAL A 43 -2.52 -4.58 -17.69
C VAL A 43 -1.86 -3.98 -16.45
N ILE A 44 -0.77 -4.59 -15.97
CA ILE A 44 0.01 -4.08 -14.84
C ILE A 44 0.71 -2.78 -15.21
N ASP A 45 1.36 -2.77 -16.38
CA ASP A 45 2.08 -1.61 -16.88
C ASP A 45 1.14 -0.40 -17.08
N ASP A 46 -0.01 -0.62 -17.72
CA ASP A 46 -1.05 0.40 -17.91
C ASP A 46 -1.63 0.88 -16.56
N PHE A 47 -1.80 -0.02 -15.59
CA PHE A 47 -2.25 0.33 -14.23
C PHE A 47 -1.25 1.25 -13.53
N ILE A 48 0.03 0.87 -13.51
CA ILE A 48 1.09 1.63 -12.84
C ILE A 48 1.17 3.03 -13.45
N LEU A 49 1.18 3.13 -14.78
CA LEU A 49 1.16 4.42 -15.48
C LEU A 49 -0.06 5.25 -15.06
N LYS A 50 -1.26 4.66 -15.06
CA LYS A 50 -2.49 5.35 -14.67
C LYS A 50 -2.43 5.95 -13.26
N ILE A 51 -1.81 5.25 -12.31
CA ILE A 51 -1.59 5.74 -10.95
C ILE A 51 -0.55 6.87 -10.95
N GLN A 52 0.61 6.67 -11.58
CA GLN A 52 1.68 7.67 -11.68
C GLN A 52 1.23 8.98 -12.34
N PHE A 53 0.35 8.92 -13.34
CA PHE A 53 -0.25 10.09 -13.98
C PHE A 53 -1.14 10.91 -13.04
N LYS A 54 -1.80 10.25 -12.09
CA LYS A 54 -2.75 10.87 -11.16
C LYS A 54 -2.15 11.24 -9.82
N ALA A 55 -0.95 10.73 -9.51
CA ALA A 55 -0.29 10.88 -8.22
C ALA A 55 -0.17 12.36 -7.82
N TRP A 56 -0.86 12.72 -6.74
CA TRP A 56 -0.88 14.08 -6.19
C TRP A 56 0.41 14.41 -5.43
N ASP A 57 1.02 13.39 -4.83
CA ASP A 57 2.31 13.46 -4.15
C ASP A 57 3.14 12.17 -4.38
N ASN A 58 4.26 12.06 -3.68
CA ASN A 58 5.16 10.92 -3.78
C ASN A 58 4.63 9.64 -3.10
N GLU A 59 3.69 9.75 -2.16
CA GLU A 59 3.22 8.63 -1.34
C GLU A 59 2.26 7.75 -2.12
N GLU A 60 1.55 8.34 -3.08
CA GLU A 60 0.62 7.71 -4.02
C GLU A 60 1.32 7.00 -5.20
N VAL A 61 2.62 7.22 -5.38
CA VAL A 61 3.36 6.62 -6.49
C VAL A 61 3.56 5.13 -6.25
N ILE A 62 3.25 4.36 -7.29
CA ILE A 62 3.50 2.93 -7.36
C ILE A 62 4.52 2.69 -8.48
N GLU A 63 5.47 1.79 -8.25
CA GLU A 63 6.49 1.43 -9.23
C GLU A 63 6.44 -0.07 -9.56
N TRP A 64 6.83 -0.41 -10.79
CA TRP A 64 7.28 -1.78 -11.07
C TRP A 64 8.69 -1.93 -10.52
N ILE A 65 8.90 -2.93 -9.67
CA ILE A 65 10.19 -3.15 -9.01
C ILE A 65 10.69 -4.54 -9.42
N PRO A 66 11.69 -4.64 -10.31
CA PRO A 66 12.29 -5.92 -10.68
C PRO A 66 12.91 -6.62 -9.46
N LEU A 67 12.89 -7.95 -9.43
CA LEU A 67 13.37 -8.73 -8.29
C LEU A 67 14.84 -8.44 -7.91
N ASN A 68 15.69 -8.08 -8.89
CA ASN A 68 17.09 -7.72 -8.64
C ASN A 68 17.28 -6.35 -7.94
N LYS A 69 16.21 -5.60 -7.71
CA LYS A 69 16.21 -4.37 -6.90
C LYS A 69 15.93 -4.64 -5.42
N PHE A 70 15.77 -5.91 -5.04
CA PHE A 70 15.62 -6.31 -3.66
C PHE A 70 16.83 -7.11 -3.17
N ASN A 71 17.26 -6.80 -1.95
CA ASN A 71 18.25 -7.56 -1.19
C ASN A 71 17.57 -8.26 0.00
N ASN A 72 18.22 -9.30 0.52
CA ASN A 72 17.82 -9.99 1.75
C ASN A 72 16.34 -10.42 1.75
N ILE A 73 15.85 -10.95 0.62
CA ILE A 73 14.49 -11.50 0.52
C ILE A 73 14.41 -12.71 1.46
N GLN A 74 13.61 -12.60 2.51
CA GLN A 74 13.41 -13.65 3.51
C GLN A 74 11.93 -13.92 3.76
N SER A 75 11.57 -15.19 3.99
CA SER A 75 10.20 -15.56 4.35
C SER A 75 9.98 -15.38 5.85
N LEU A 76 8.91 -14.67 6.24
CA LEU A 76 8.58 -14.39 7.63
C LEU A 76 7.66 -15.43 8.29
N ILE A 77 6.81 -16.12 7.51
CA ILE A 77 5.85 -17.09 8.03
C ILE A 77 5.84 -18.34 7.15
N THR A 78 6.13 -19.48 7.77
CA THR A 78 5.99 -20.82 7.17
C THR A 78 5.05 -21.66 8.04
N THR A 79 3.77 -21.31 8.10
CA THR A 79 2.78 -22.28 8.59
C THR A 79 2.27 -23.08 7.40
N ARG A 80 2.08 -24.39 7.54
CA ARG A 80 1.65 -25.28 6.44
C ARG A 80 0.33 -24.87 5.77
N THR A 81 -0.39 -23.91 6.34
CA THR A 81 -1.74 -23.50 5.93
C THR A 81 -1.80 -22.14 5.21
N PHE A 82 -0.70 -21.37 5.16
CA PHE A 82 -0.69 -20.04 4.54
C PHE A 82 0.51 -19.86 3.62
N GLU A 83 0.32 -19.12 2.53
CA GLU A 83 1.40 -18.73 1.62
C GLU A 83 2.44 -17.86 2.35
N PRO A 84 3.74 -18.04 2.03
CA PRO A 84 4.80 -17.29 2.67
C PRO A 84 4.73 -15.81 2.30
N ILE A 85 4.94 -14.97 3.31
CA ILE A 85 5.11 -13.52 3.13
C ILE A 85 6.60 -13.25 3.16
N PHE A 86 7.05 -12.43 2.21
CA PHE A 86 8.46 -12.05 2.11
C PHE A 86 8.69 -10.67 2.69
N GLU A 87 9.75 -10.54 3.47
CA GLU A 87 10.37 -9.26 3.79
C GLU A 87 11.60 -9.09 2.91
N ALA A 88 11.84 -7.87 2.43
CA ALA A 88 13.01 -7.55 1.63
C ALA A 88 13.50 -6.12 1.87
N LYS A 89 14.74 -5.86 1.48
CA LYS A 89 15.31 -4.51 1.38
C LYS A 89 15.22 -4.01 -0.05
N TRP A 90 14.43 -2.96 -0.30
CA TRP A 90 14.38 -2.29 -1.60
C TRP A 90 15.58 -1.34 -1.74
N ILE A 91 16.48 -1.66 -2.66
CA ILE A 91 17.77 -0.97 -2.86
C ILE A 91 17.55 0.48 -3.27
N ASP A 92 16.75 0.69 -4.31
CA ASP A 92 16.47 2.03 -4.84
C ASP A 92 15.56 2.83 -3.89
N GLY A 93 14.61 2.14 -3.24
CA GLY A 93 13.69 2.69 -2.26
C GLY A 93 12.71 3.74 -2.82
N TYR A 94 11.97 4.41 -1.93
CA TYR A 94 10.86 5.29 -2.28
C TYR A 94 11.32 6.55 -2.99
N ILE A 95 10.58 7.00 -4.01
CA ILE A 95 10.76 8.34 -4.57
C ILE A 95 10.35 9.38 -3.52
N VAL A 96 11.20 10.38 -3.30
CA VAL A 96 10.92 11.52 -2.40
C VAL A 96 10.52 12.73 -3.24
N LYS A 97 11.35 13.12 -4.21
CA LYS A 97 11.06 14.24 -5.12
C LYS A 97 11.96 14.21 -6.34
N TRP A 98 11.72 15.11 -7.28
CA TRP A 98 12.64 15.32 -8.38
C TRP A 98 13.76 16.28 -7.96
N ASP A 99 15.01 15.86 -8.15
CA ASP A 99 16.19 16.70 -8.01
C ASP A 99 16.48 17.36 -9.37
N TYR A 100 16.10 18.64 -9.47
CA TYR A 100 16.25 19.44 -10.68
C TYR A 100 17.71 19.80 -11.00
N MET A 101 18.60 19.82 -10.00
CA MET A 101 20.02 20.12 -10.24
C MET A 101 20.72 18.94 -10.89
N ASN A 102 20.34 17.73 -10.50
CA ASN A 102 20.96 16.50 -10.98
C ASN A 102 20.11 15.75 -12.03
N ASN A 103 18.93 16.26 -12.36
CA ASN A 103 17.97 15.63 -13.27
C ASN A 103 17.70 14.16 -12.96
N LYS A 104 17.43 13.85 -11.69
CA LYS A 104 17.15 12.49 -11.22
C LYS A 104 16.14 12.49 -10.09
N TRP A 105 15.53 11.33 -9.85
CA TRP A 105 14.73 11.10 -8.65
C TRP A 105 15.62 11.08 -7.40
N GLU A 106 15.29 11.90 -6.42
CA GLU A 106 15.76 11.75 -5.04
C GLU A 106 14.96 10.63 -4.39
N ARG A 107 15.64 9.71 -3.69
CA ARG A 107 15.02 8.51 -3.12
C ARG A 107 15.43 8.26 -1.68
N SER A 108 14.52 7.72 -0.88
CA SER A 108 14.82 7.14 0.42
C SER A 108 15.26 5.70 0.21
N VAL A 109 16.57 5.45 0.27
CA VAL A 109 17.18 4.17 -0.13
C VAL A 109 17.15 3.11 0.98
N ASN A 110 17.28 1.84 0.60
CA ASN A 110 17.41 0.68 1.52
C ASN A 110 16.21 0.46 2.46
N GLU A 111 15.02 0.67 1.92
CA GLU A 111 13.75 0.59 2.65
C GLU A 111 13.34 -0.86 2.91
N THR A 112 12.81 -1.13 4.11
CA THR A 112 12.19 -2.44 4.38
C THR A 112 10.80 -2.47 3.76
N VAL A 113 10.52 -3.51 2.98
CA VAL A 113 9.23 -3.73 2.34
C VAL A 113 8.75 -5.16 2.50
N TYR A 114 7.45 -5.36 2.27
CA TYR A 114 6.80 -6.65 2.43
C TYR A 114 6.05 -7.04 1.16
N PHE A 115 6.12 -8.31 0.77
CA PHE A 115 5.41 -8.82 -0.39
C PHE A 115 4.09 -9.44 0.04
N VAL A 116 3.01 -8.99 -0.58
CA VAL A 116 1.65 -9.45 -0.31
C VAL A 116 1.05 -10.00 -1.61
N ASP A 117 0.61 -11.26 -1.56
CA ASP A 117 -0.04 -11.88 -2.70
C ASP A 117 -1.35 -11.15 -3.02
N LEU A 118 -1.58 -10.92 -4.31
CA LEU A 118 -2.79 -10.30 -4.80
C LEU A 118 -3.98 -11.28 -4.77
N HIS A 119 -3.72 -12.60 -4.68
CA HIS A 119 -4.65 -13.72 -4.84
C HIS A 119 -5.34 -13.68 -6.21
N ASN A 120 -5.28 -14.78 -6.99
CA ASN A 120 -5.86 -14.89 -8.34
C ASN A 120 -5.08 -14.15 -9.48
N SER A 121 -3.74 -14.15 -9.40
CA SER A 121 -2.83 -13.60 -10.42
C SER A 121 -2.96 -14.21 -11.83
N THR A 122 -3.70 -15.31 -11.98
CA THR A 122 -4.01 -15.93 -13.28
C THR A 122 -4.98 -15.12 -14.13
N ASN A 123 -5.74 -14.17 -13.54
CA ASN A 123 -6.70 -13.35 -14.28
C ASN A 123 -6.62 -11.87 -13.88
N ILE A 124 -5.42 -11.28 -14.01
CA ILE A 124 -5.19 -9.86 -13.72
C ILE A 124 -5.92 -9.01 -14.76
N SER A 125 -7.01 -8.38 -14.34
CA SER A 125 -7.76 -7.40 -15.11
C SER A 125 -7.60 -6.00 -14.51
N MET A 126 -7.92 -4.97 -15.30
CA MET A 126 -7.88 -3.58 -14.81
C MET A 126 -8.81 -3.37 -13.61
N GLU A 127 -10.04 -3.89 -13.70
CA GLU A 127 -11.03 -3.83 -12.62
C GLU A 127 -10.53 -4.51 -11.33
N PHE A 128 -9.87 -5.66 -11.46
CA PHE A 128 -9.27 -6.35 -10.32
C PHE A 128 -8.21 -5.48 -9.64
N MET A 129 -7.31 -4.87 -10.42
CA MET A 129 -6.27 -3.98 -9.89
C MET A 129 -6.88 -2.76 -9.20
N GLU A 130 -7.85 -2.10 -9.82
CA GLU A 130 -8.52 -0.93 -9.23
C GLU A 130 -9.25 -1.28 -7.93
N ASN A 131 -9.98 -2.39 -7.90
CA ASN A 131 -10.66 -2.86 -6.69
C ASN A 131 -9.66 -3.25 -5.59
N ARG A 132 -8.55 -3.90 -5.94
CA ARG A 132 -7.57 -4.34 -4.97
C ARG A 132 -6.81 -3.16 -4.38
N PHE A 133 -6.34 -2.24 -5.21
CA PHE A 133 -5.53 -1.09 -4.79
C PHE A 133 -6.36 0.04 -4.19
N GLY A 134 -7.64 0.18 -4.53
CA GLY A 134 -8.56 1.09 -3.85
C GLY A 134 -8.79 0.76 -2.37
N LEU A 135 -8.37 -0.42 -1.88
CA LEU A 135 -8.41 -0.79 -0.46
C LEU A 135 -7.17 -0.35 0.33
N TYR A 136 -6.09 0.06 -0.34
CA TYR A 136 -4.79 0.33 0.27
C TYR A 136 -4.38 1.78 0.05
N ASP A 137 -5.02 2.68 0.81
CA ASP A 137 -5.02 4.12 0.54
C ASP A 137 -3.62 4.74 0.33
N THR A 138 -2.55 4.25 0.98
CA THR A 138 -1.15 4.71 0.72
C THR A 138 -0.05 3.68 1.02
N ALA A 139 -0.42 2.45 1.39
CA ALA A 139 0.52 1.46 1.93
C ALA A 139 1.27 0.66 0.86
N ILE A 140 0.73 0.58 -0.36
CA ILE A 140 1.40 -0.07 -1.48
C ILE A 140 2.29 0.94 -2.20
N CYS A 141 3.55 0.57 -2.39
CA CYS A 141 4.56 1.38 -3.08
C CYS A 141 5.00 0.76 -4.42
N GLY A 142 4.58 -0.47 -4.71
CA GLY A 142 5.01 -1.13 -5.93
C GLY A 142 4.36 -2.47 -6.19
N LEU A 143 4.76 -3.03 -7.33
CA LEU A 143 4.44 -4.36 -7.81
C LEU A 143 5.75 -5.06 -8.20
N THR A 144 5.83 -6.36 -7.93
CA THR A 144 6.97 -7.20 -8.32
C THR A 144 6.50 -8.61 -8.69
N LYS A 145 7.42 -9.43 -9.22
CA LYS A 145 7.25 -10.88 -9.28
C LYS A 145 7.38 -11.50 -7.90
N ASN A 146 6.59 -12.55 -7.65
CA ASN A 146 6.75 -13.39 -6.48
C ASN A 146 8.12 -14.12 -6.56
N PRO A 147 8.92 -14.16 -5.48
CA PRO A 147 10.20 -14.89 -5.48
C PRO A 147 10.05 -16.42 -5.65
N MET A 148 8.88 -16.99 -5.34
CA MET A 148 8.65 -18.44 -5.33
C MET A 148 7.95 -18.96 -6.58
N ASN A 149 7.28 -18.09 -7.33
CA ASN A 149 6.48 -18.47 -8.49
C ASN A 149 6.37 -17.28 -9.45
N ASP A 150 5.87 -17.49 -10.66
CA ASP A 150 5.77 -16.41 -11.65
C ASP A 150 4.56 -15.46 -11.43
N SER A 151 3.91 -15.51 -10.26
CA SER A 151 2.81 -14.60 -9.91
C SER A 151 3.30 -13.18 -9.64
N TYR A 152 2.35 -12.26 -9.53
CA TYR A 152 2.59 -10.86 -9.18
C TYR A 152 2.12 -10.59 -7.76
N VAL A 153 2.91 -9.83 -7.02
CA VAL A 153 2.66 -9.47 -5.63
C VAL A 153 2.77 -7.96 -5.46
N ALA A 154 2.00 -7.42 -4.52
CA ALA A 154 2.13 -6.03 -4.09
C ALA A 154 3.33 -5.87 -3.15
N VAL A 155 3.99 -4.72 -3.23
CA VAL A 155 5.09 -4.33 -2.35
C VAL A 155 4.57 -3.26 -1.39
N MET A 156 4.56 -3.57 -0.09
CA MET A 156 3.99 -2.71 0.95
C MET A 156 5.06 -2.10 1.84
N LYS A 157 4.85 -0.82 2.22
CA LYS A 157 5.72 -0.06 3.13
C LYS A 157 5.74 -0.61 4.55
N GLN A 158 4.63 -1.25 4.97
CA GLN A 158 4.45 -1.75 6.32
C GLN A 158 3.78 -3.11 6.32
N HIS A 159 4.15 -3.90 7.31
CA HIS A 159 3.55 -5.19 7.62
C HIS A 159 2.45 -5.00 8.66
N TYR A 160 1.19 -5.15 8.25
CA TYR A 160 0.09 -5.24 9.21
C TYR A 160 0.16 -6.57 9.96
N SER A 161 0.07 -6.54 11.30
CA SER A 161 0.17 -7.75 12.14
C SER A 161 -0.81 -8.83 11.67
N TYR A 162 -0.30 -10.03 11.42
CA TYR A 162 -1.12 -11.15 10.95
C TYR A 162 -1.89 -11.85 12.05
N ALA A 163 -1.58 -11.55 13.31
CA ALA A 163 -2.29 -12.09 14.45
C ALA A 163 -2.94 -10.97 15.24
N CYS A 164 -4.14 -11.24 15.73
CA CYS A 164 -4.79 -10.33 16.66
C CYS A 164 -3.95 -10.23 17.94
N PRO A 165 -3.54 -9.02 18.38
CA PRO A 165 -2.72 -8.87 19.58
C PRO A 165 -3.45 -9.36 20.85
N LYS A 166 -4.80 -9.41 20.83
CA LYS A 166 -5.61 -9.87 21.96
C LYS A 166 -5.68 -11.39 22.10
N CYS A 167 -5.71 -12.15 21.00
CA CYS A 167 -5.94 -13.60 21.05
C CYS A 167 -4.92 -14.44 20.28
N GLN A 168 -3.95 -13.79 19.64
CA GLN A 168 -2.90 -14.39 18.80
C GLN A 168 -3.41 -15.26 17.65
N GLN A 169 -4.72 -15.22 17.34
CA GLN A 169 -5.29 -15.92 16.20
C GLN A 169 -4.94 -15.17 14.91
N PRO A 170 -4.60 -15.90 13.83
CA PRO A 170 -4.34 -15.28 12.54
C PRO A 170 -5.60 -14.59 12.01
N TYR A 171 -5.44 -13.42 11.41
CA TYR A 171 -6.54 -12.76 10.72
C TYR A 171 -6.91 -13.56 9.47
N ARG A 172 -8.22 -13.75 9.26
CA ARG A 172 -8.77 -14.46 8.08
C ARG A 172 -8.46 -13.72 6.77
N TYR A 173 -8.20 -12.42 6.86
CA TYR A 173 -7.80 -11.55 5.77
C TYR A 173 -6.61 -10.71 6.24
N GLN A 174 -5.57 -10.62 5.41
CA GLN A 174 -4.24 -10.10 5.73
C GLN A 174 -4.18 -8.59 6.02
N TYR A 175 -5.33 -7.92 6.12
CA TYR A 175 -5.51 -6.47 6.12
C TYR A 175 -6.59 -6.00 7.08
N ILE A 176 -7.07 -6.89 7.96
CA ILE A 176 -8.10 -6.55 8.94
C ILE A 176 -7.45 -6.51 10.32
N THR A 177 -7.40 -5.34 10.97
CA THR A 177 -7.06 -5.24 12.40
C THR A 177 -8.23 -5.66 13.30
N TRP A 178 -9.44 -5.76 12.73
CA TRP A 178 -10.67 -6.21 13.37
C TRP A 178 -10.73 -7.73 13.56
N CYS A 179 -10.47 -8.19 14.79
CA CYS A 179 -10.59 -9.60 15.13
C CYS A 179 -12.03 -9.95 15.49
N ASN A 180 -12.76 -10.53 14.54
CA ASN A 180 -14.15 -10.99 14.74
C ASN A 180 -14.31 -11.81 16.05
N PRO A 181 -13.48 -12.83 16.34
CA PRO A 181 -13.55 -13.56 17.61
C PRO A 181 -13.45 -12.66 18.86
N CYS A 182 -12.46 -11.76 18.92
CA CYS A 182 -12.27 -10.87 20.08
C CYS A 182 -13.38 -9.84 20.21
N ASN A 183 -13.79 -9.23 19.09
CA ASN A 183 -14.81 -8.19 19.09
C ASN A 183 -16.20 -8.78 19.36
N THR A 184 -16.49 -10.00 18.89
CA THR A 184 -17.74 -10.70 19.23
C THR A 184 -17.81 -11.01 20.72
N LYS A 185 -16.70 -11.42 21.35
CA LYS A 185 -16.64 -11.67 22.79
C LYS A 185 -16.87 -10.38 23.59
N GLN A 186 -16.23 -9.28 23.19
CA GLN A 186 -16.39 -7.97 23.81
C GLN A 186 -17.82 -7.43 23.67
N LEU A 187 -18.36 -7.42 22.44
CA LEU A 187 -19.72 -6.96 22.18
C LEU A 187 -20.74 -7.81 22.97
N ARG A 188 -20.58 -9.13 23.02
CA ARG A 188 -21.46 -10.00 23.83
C ARG A 188 -21.43 -9.65 25.33
N SER A 189 -20.28 -9.25 25.89
CA SER A 189 -20.23 -8.79 27.29
C SER A 189 -20.89 -7.42 27.49
N GLU A 190 -20.73 -6.49 26.55
CA GLU A 190 -21.35 -5.16 26.59
C GLU A 190 -22.88 -5.25 26.45
N PHE A 191 -23.38 -6.10 25.55
CA PHE A 191 -24.82 -6.35 25.38
C PHE A 191 -25.47 -6.99 26.61
N LYS A 192 -24.77 -7.89 27.31
CA LYS A 192 -25.28 -8.46 28.57
C LYS A 192 -25.50 -7.39 29.64
N ASN A 193 -24.57 -6.44 29.75
CA ASN A 193 -24.67 -5.32 30.71
C ASN A 193 -25.80 -4.34 30.35
N TRP A 194 -26.12 -4.20 29.06
CA TRP A 194 -27.26 -3.42 28.58
C TRP A 194 -28.61 -4.06 28.94
N THR A 195 -28.71 -5.39 28.82
CA THR A 195 -29.94 -6.12 29.18
C THR A 195 -30.17 -6.25 30.68
N SER A 196 -29.14 -6.09 31.51
CA SER A 196 -29.29 -6.03 32.99
C SER A 196 -29.73 -4.66 33.51
N GLY A 197 -29.76 -3.62 32.65
CA GLY A 197 -30.20 -2.27 32.97
C GLY A 197 -31.69 -2.00 32.71
N ILE A 198 -32.56 -3.02 32.77
CA ILE A 198 -34.01 -2.80 32.66
C ILE A 198 -34.47 -2.06 33.93
N PHE A 199 -34.78 -0.77 33.73
CA PHE A 199 -35.49 0.10 34.63
C PHE A 199 -36.68 -0.62 35.29
N THR A 200 -36.66 -0.75 36.61
CA THR A 200 -37.86 -0.98 37.40
C THR A 200 -38.76 0.25 37.23
N ARG A 201 -39.71 0.18 36.29
CA ARG A 201 -40.84 1.13 36.28
C ARG A 201 -41.63 0.91 37.56
N GLY A 202 -41.46 1.85 38.50
CA GLY A 202 -42.23 1.91 39.72
C GLY A 202 -43.72 1.88 39.42
N GLY A 203 -44.41 0.94 40.07
CA GLY A 203 -45.85 0.99 40.20
C GLY A 203 -46.24 2.26 40.95
N LYS A 204 -47.11 3.06 40.36
CA LYS A 204 -47.99 3.96 41.12
C LYS A 204 -49.39 3.39 41.04
N SER A 205 -49.78 2.76 42.14
CA SER A 205 -51.14 2.62 42.60
C SER A 205 -51.66 3.98 43.06
N THR A 206 -52.71 4.46 42.41
CA THR A 206 -53.88 5.15 42.98
C THR A 206 -54.97 5.16 41.94
#